data_AF-A0A516H0L2-F1
#
_entry.id   AF-A0A516H0L2-F1
#
_cell.length_a   1.000
_cell.length_b   1.000
_cell.length_c   1.000
_cell.angle_alpha   90.00
_cell.angle_beta   90.00
_cell.angle_gamma   90.00
#
_symmetry.space_group_name_H-M   'P 1'
#
loop_
_entity.id
_entity.type
_entity.pdbx_description
1 polymer ?
#
loop_
_entity_poly.entity_id
_entity_poly.type
_entity_poly.pdbx_seq_one_letter_code
_entity_poly.pdbx_strand_id
1 'polypeptide(L)' 'MPRLERIHGLAIPAPRFTRWALVYFLKFVALPGLLLLLLADVALYFVFRHWLDACYGVLCFFQ' A
#
# COMPACT_ATOMS: atom_id res chain seq x y z
N MET A 1 -20.32 6.63 18.82
CA MET A 1 -20.53 7.96 18.20
C MET A 1 -19.26 8.78 18.42
N PRO A 2 -18.69 9.40 17.38
CA PRO A 2 -17.46 10.19 17.56
C PRO A 2 -17.72 11.35 18.51
N ARG A 3 -16.82 11.56 19.48
CA ARG A 3 -16.89 12.67 20.44
C ARG A 3 -16.66 13.98 19.67
N LEU A 4 -17.61 14.92 19.74
CA LEU A 4 -17.44 16.26 19.17
C LEU A 4 -16.45 17.03 20.04
N GLU A 5 -15.31 17.39 19.47
CA GLU A 5 -14.33 18.23 20.13
C GLU A 5 -14.77 19.70 19.97
N ARG A 6 -14.86 20.42 21.10
CA ARG A 6 -15.17 21.86 21.10
C ARG A 6 -13.87 22.63 21.20
N ILE A 7 -13.55 23.37 20.15
CA ILE A 7 -12.39 24.27 20.10
C ILE A 7 -12.94 25.69 19.94
N HIS A 8 -12.60 26.60 20.86
CA HIS A 8 -13.13 27.98 20.90
C HIS A 8 -14.67 28.10 20.82
N GLY A 9 -15.39 27.14 21.40
CA GLY A 9 -16.86 27.12 21.38
C GLY A 9 -17.49 26.63 20.07
N LEU A 10 -16.68 26.37 19.03
CA LEU A 10 -17.13 25.74 17.79
C LEU A 10 -17.04 24.22 17.92
N ALA A 11 -18.14 23.54 17.58
CA ALA A 11 -18.17 22.08 17.50
C ALA A 11 -17.63 21.64 16.14
N ILE A 12 -16.43 21.08 16.12
CA ILE A 12 -15.82 20.59 14.88
C ILE A 12 -16.24 19.13 14.69
N PRO A 13 -16.81 18.76 13.53
CA PRO A 13 -17.16 17.36 13.25
C PRO A 13 -15.89 16.52 13.17
N ALA A 14 -15.96 15.29 13.69
CA ALA A 14 -14.84 14.37 13.61
C ALA A 14 -14.43 14.10 12.15
N PRO A 15 -13.13 13.85 11.89
CA PRO A 15 -12.65 13.49 10.57
C PRO A 15 -13.40 12.25 10.07
N ARG A 16 -13.92 12.35 8.85
CA ARG A 16 -14.74 11.32 8.20
C ARG A 16 -13.96 10.75 7.03
N PHE A 17 -14.03 9.43 6.85
CA PHE A 17 -13.47 8.77 5.67
C PHE A 17 -14.22 9.25 4.44
N THR A 18 -13.54 10.08 3.65
CA THR A 18 -14.02 10.53 2.35
C THR A 18 -13.41 9.65 1.26
N ARG A 19 -13.98 9.69 0.04
CA ARG A 19 -13.33 9.05 -1.12
C ARG A 19 -11.91 9.58 -1.33
N TRP A 20 -11.66 10.84 -1.00
CA TRP A 20 -10.33 11.43 -1.04
C TRP A 20 -9.38 10.80 -0.02
N ALA A 21 -9.85 10.45 1.18
CA ALA A 21 -9.04 9.72 2.15
C ALA A 21 -8.56 8.37 1.61
N LEU A 22 -9.43 7.64 0.88
CA LEU A 22 -9.04 6.40 0.19
C LEU A 22 -7.99 6.66 -0.88
N VAL A 23 -8.18 7.68 -1.74
CA VAL A 23 -7.21 8.03 -2.79
C VAL A 23 -5.84 8.37 -2.18
N TYR A 24 -5.82 9.15 -1.09
CA TYR A 24 -4.58 9.50 -0.41
C TYR A 24 -3.91 8.29 0.24
N PHE A 25 -4.68 7.42 0.89
CA PHE A 25 -4.15 6.17 1.45
C PHE A 25 -3.55 5.28 0.36
N LEU A 26 -4.27 5.07 -0.75
CA LEU A 26 -3.77 4.28 -1.86
C LEU A 26 -2.49 4.86 -2.44
N LYS A 27 -2.43 6.17 -2.66
CA LYS A 27 -1.28 6.83 -3.27
C LYS A 27 -0.05 6.88 -2.38
N PHE A 28 -0.23 7.18 -1.10
CA PHE A 28 0.89 7.50 -0.20
C PHE A 28 1.27 6.36 0.75
N VAL A 29 0.41 5.35 0.91
CA VAL A 29 0.68 4.19 1.78
C VAL A 29 0.73 2.90 0.96
N ALA A 30 -0.35 2.59 0.24
CA ALA A 30 -0.44 1.31 -0.46
C ALA A 30 0.54 1.22 -1.63
N LEU A 31 0.58 2.24 -2.49
CA LEU A 31 1.43 2.27 -3.69
C LEU A 31 2.94 2.16 -3.39
N PRO A 32 3.54 2.92 -2.45
CA PRO A 32 4.95 2.73 -2.12
C PRO A 32 5.23 1.36 -1.48
N GLY A 33 4.32 0.86 -0.64
CA GLY A 33 4.45 -0.50 -0.09
C GLY A 33 4.47 -1.56 -1.19
N LEU A 34 3.50 -1.50 -2.11
CA LEU A 34 3.43 -2.39 -3.28
C LEU A 34 4.68 -2.27 -4.16
N LEU A 35 5.22 -1.07 -4.35
CA LEU A 35 6.44 -0.87 -5.13
C LEU A 35 7.65 -1.57 -4.49
N LEU A 36 7.82 -1.45 -3.17
CA LEU A 36 8.89 -2.13 -2.45
C LEU A 36 8.75 -3.66 -2.52
N LEU A 37 7.53 -4.17 -2.34
CA LEU A 37 7.22 -5.59 -2.49
C LEU A 37 7.52 -6.08 -3.92
N LEU A 38 7.15 -5.31 -4.94
CA LEU A 38 7.41 -5.65 -6.33
C LEU A 38 8.93 -5.68 -6.62
N LEU A 39 9.69 -4.71 -6.10
CA LEU A 39 11.15 -4.69 -6.24
C LEU A 39 11.79 -5.92 -5.56
N ALA A 40 11.31 -6.29 -4.38
CA ALA A 40 11.76 -7.49 -3.69
C ALA A 40 11.44 -8.76 -4.50
N ASP A 41 10.23 -8.88 -5.04
CA ASP A 41 9.82 -10.01 -5.87
C ASP A 41 10.69 -10.15 -7.14
N VAL A 42 11.00 -9.03 -7.80
CA VAL A 42 11.92 -9.00 -8.95
C VAL A 42 13.32 -9.44 -8.54
N ALA A 43 13.84 -8.95 -7.40
CA ALA A 43 15.16 -9.36 -6.91
C ALA A 43 15.20 -10.88 -6.62
N LEU A 44 14.16 -11.42 -5.98
CA LEU A 44 14.01 -12.85 -5.70
C LEU A 44 13.91 -13.66 -7.00
N TYR A 45 13.15 -13.19 -8.00
CA TYR A 45 13.10 -13.85 -9.31
C TYR A 45 14.50 -14.06 -9.89
N PHE A 46 15.37 -13.04 -9.87
CA PHE A 46 16.73 -13.18 -10.37
C PHE A 46 17.56 -14.18 -9.55
N VAL A 47 17.42 -14.18 -8.23
CA VAL A 47 18.09 -15.15 -7.35
C VAL A 47 17.66 -16.57 -7.70
N PHE A 48 16.35 -16.85 -7.77
CA PHE A 48 15.84 -18.17 -8.08
C PHE A 48 16.20 -18.62 -9.50
N ARG A 49 16.13 -17.70 -10.47
CA ARG A 49 16.46 -18.00 -11.87
C ARG A 49 17.93 -18.37 -12.05
N HIS A 50 18.85 -17.70 -11.36
CA HIS A 50 20.30 -17.95 -11.51
C HIS A 50 20.83 -19.09 -10.64
N TRP A 51 20.26 -19.28 -9.44
CA TRP A 51 20.84 -20.20 -8.45
C TRP A 51 20.10 -21.52 -8.34
N LEU A 52 18.82 -21.55 -8.68
CA LEU A 52 17.93 -22.69 -8.47
C LEU A 52 17.30 -23.20 -9.77
N ASP A 53 17.62 -22.55 -10.91
CA ASP A 53 16.98 -22.79 -12.22
C ASP A 53 15.44 -22.84 -12.15
N ALA A 54 14.86 -22.13 -11.18
CA ALA A 54 13.44 -22.17 -10.87
C ALA A 54 12.77 -20.83 -11.21
N CYS A 55 11.50 -20.90 -11.60
CA CYS A 55 10.66 -19.73 -11.81
C CYS A 55 9.97 -19.34 -10.49
N TYR A 56 10.10 -18.08 -10.07
CA TYR A 56 9.49 -17.57 -8.84
C TYR A 56 8.81 -16.21 -9.03
N GLY A 57 7.68 -16.00 -8.35
CA GLY A 57 7.06 -14.68 -8.20
C GLY A 57 6.19 -14.25 -9.38
N VAL A 58 5.91 -12.94 -9.47
CA VAL A 58 4.95 -12.38 -10.45
C VAL A 58 5.46 -12.46 -11.89
N LEU A 59 6.77 -12.53 -12.09
CA LEU A 59 7.38 -12.66 -13.41
C LEU A 59 7.15 -14.04 -14.04
N CYS A 60 6.65 -15.01 -13.27
CA CYS A 60 6.34 -16.36 -13.72
C CYS A 60 4.85 -16.60 -13.98
N PHE A 61 4.02 -15.56 -13.91
CA PHE A 61 2.56 -15.72 -13.94
C PHE A 61 2.01 -16.37 -15.24
N PHE A 62 2.78 -16.32 -16.33
CA PHE A 62 2.39 -16.85 -17.64
C PHE A 62 3.34 -17.94 -18.20
N GLN A 63 4.29 -18.42 -17.41
CA GLN A 63 5.16 -19.54 -17.79
C GLN A 63 4.56 -20.87 -17.35
#